data_AF-A0A1G4BQJ0-F1
#
_entry.id   AF-A0A1G4BQJ0-F1
#
_cell.length_a   1.000
_cell.length_b   1.000
_cell.length_c   1.000
_cell.angle_alpha   90.00
_cell.angle_beta   90.00
_cell.angle_gamma   90.00
#
_symmetry.space_group_name_H-M   'P 1'
#
loop_
_entity.id
_entity.type
_entity.pdbx_description
1 polymer ?
#
loop_
_entity_poly.entity_id
_entity_poly.type
_entity_poly.pdbx_seq_one_letter_code
_entity_poly.pdbx_strand_id
1 'polypeptide(L)'
;MSRYAEAFENPRGPGDARPTALQIIQDKDLGGKLTGKTILLAGANQGIGLKTFHVLYETRAAVFSDVRSREKSKKSNRQHNRRFQGIRNLRNALKRHIGTNHLAHFFLFQLLKPTLLAAATPDSCSRVVSVSSMAHRASNIRFYDVNFGE
;
A
#
# COMPACT_ATOMS: atom_id res chain seq x y z
N MET A 1 -22.68 2.43 13.29
CA MET A 1 -22.13 2.79 11.97
C MET A 1 -20.72 3.32 12.12
N SER A 2 -19.87 3.21 11.09
CA SER A 2 -18.50 3.76 11.16
C SER A 2 -18.54 5.29 11.12
N ARG A 3 -17.62 5.97 11.82
CA ARG A 3 -17.54 7.44 11.93
C ARG A 3 -17.57 8.19 10.58
N TYR A 4 -17.16 7.53 9.51
CA TYR A 4 -17.05 8.14 8.18
C TYR A 4 -18.06 7.59 7.18
N ALA A 5 -19.03 6.78 7.60
CA ALA A 5 -19.92 6.05 6.68
C ALA A 5 -20.58 6.98 5.64
N GLU A 6 -21.13 8.11 6.07
CA GLU A 6 -21.78 9.11 5.20
C GLU A 6 -20.82 9.70 4.17
N ALA A 7 -19.55 9.91 4.54
CA ALA A 7 -18.54 10.46 3.64
C ALA A 7 -18.21 9.52 2.47
N PHE A 8 -18.56 8.23 2.56
CA PHE A 8 -18.35 7.25 1.49
C PHE A 8 -19.58 7.04 0.59
N GLU A 9 -20.72 7.65 0.88
CA GLU A 9 -21.94 7.48 0.06
C GLU A 9 -21.81 8.15 -1.31
N ASN A 10 -21.22 9.36 -1.37
CA ASN A 10 -21.17 10.18 -2.59
C ASN A 10 -19.76 10.74 -2.86
N PRO A 11 -18.80 9.93 -3.34
CA PRO A 11 -17.43 10.36 -3.58
C PRO A 11 -17.34 11.35 -4.76
N ARG A 12 -16.62 12.45 -4.58
CA ARG A 12 -16.44 13.53 -5.59
C ARG A 12 -15.01 13.65 -6.13
N GLY A 13 -14.12 12.76 -5.71
CA GLY A 13 -12.74 12.71 -6.19
C GLY A 13 -11.73 13.34 -5.22
N PRO A 14 -10.56 13.78 -5.69
CA PRO A 14 -9.53 14.34 -4.81
C PRO A 14 -10.03 15.58 -4.05
N GLY A 15 -9.85 15.58 -2.72
CA GLY A 15 -10.31 16.68 -1.86
C GLY A 15 -11.78 16.63 -1.46
N ASP A 16 -12.47 15.51 -1.73
CA ASP A 16 -13.83 15.28 -1.24
C ASP A 16 -13.89 15.05 0.28
N ALA A 17 -15.11 14.81 0.79
CA ALA A 17 -15.39 14.69 2.21
C ALA A 17 -14.78 13.44 2.89
N ARG A 18 -14.16 12.51 2.14
CA ARG A 18 -13.57 11.32 2.73
C ARG A 18 -12.36 11.70 3.59
N PRO A 19 -12.20 11.06 4.76
CA PRO A 19 -11.16 11.43 5.71
C PRO A 19 -9.76 11.20 5.13
N THR A 20 -8.85 12.11 5.46
CA THR A 20 -7.43 11.88 5.19
C THR A 20 -6.84 10.89 6.18
N ALA A 21 -5.71 10.25 5.82
CA ALA A 21 -5.03 9.35 6.76
C ALA A 21 -4.60 10.07 8.05
N LEU A 22 -4.18 11.34 7.96
CA LEU A 22 -3.81 12.14 9.12
C LEU A 22 -5.00 12.39 10.05
N GLN A 23 -6.15 12.75 9.46
CA GLN A 23 -7.38 12.94 10.22
C GLN A 23 -7.77 11.65 10.95
N ILE A 24 -7.62 10.48 10.32
CA ILE A 24 -7.91 9.19 10.97
C ILE A 24 -6.99 8.94 12.18
N ILE A 25 -5.69 9.26 12.09
CA ILE A 25 -4.76 9.11 13.22
C ILE A 25 -5.16 10.03 14.38
N GLN A 26 -5.51 11.29 14.09
CA GLN A 26 -5.94 12.27 15.10
C GLN A 26 -7.27 11.85 15.74
N ASP A 27 -8.25 11.50 14.93
CA ASP A 27 -9.60 11.10 15.34
C ASP A 27 -9.63 9.81 16.18
N LYS A 28 -8.57 9.02 16.11
CA LYS A 28 -8.38 7.78 16.88
C LYS A 28 -7.37 7.92 18.01
N ASP A 29 -6.84 9.12 18.26
CA ASP A 29 -5.76 9.38 19.24
C ASP A 29 -4.58 8.40 19.07
N LEU A 30 -4.13 8.18 17.83
CA LEU A 30 -3.07 7.21 17.53
C LEU A 30 -1.66 7.82 17.54
N GLY A 31 -1.54 9.12 17.83
CA GLY A 31 -0.25 9.81 17.95
C GLY A 31 0.63 9.15 19.00
N GLY A 32 1.86 8.76 18.62
CA GLY A 32 2.80 8.08 19.50
C GLY A 32 2.43 6.66 19.98
N LYS A 33 1.24 6.14 19.68
CA LYS A 33 0.75 4.86 20.22
C LYS A 33 1.46 3.62 19.64
N LEU A 34 2.22 3.79 18.56
CA LEU A 34 3.00 2.71 17.93
C LEU A 34 4.50 2.83 18.22
N THR A 35 4.87 3.54 19.29
CA THR A 35 6.25 3.60 19.77
C THR A 35 6.81 2.19 19.99
N GLY A 36 8.02 1.95 19.49
CA GLY A 36 8.69 0.64 19.57
C GLY A 36 8.19 -0.41 18.58
N LYS A 37 7.19 -0.08 17.74
CA LYS A 37 6.79 -0.94 16.61
C LYS A 37 7.61 -0.63 15.37
N THR A 38 7.98 -1.66 14.64
CA THR A 38 8.65 -1.55 13.34
C THR A 38 7.66 -1.85 12.22
N ILE A 39 7.61 -0.96 11.24
CA ILE A 39 6.72 -1.08 10.08
C ILE A 39 7.58 -1.05 8.81
N LEU A 40 7.47 -2.09 7.99
CA LEU A 40 7.98 -2.08 6.61
C LEU A 40 6.84 -1.72 5.66
N LEU A 41 7.00 -0.64 4.90
CA LEU A 41 6.02 -0.15 3.94
C LEU A 41 6.54 -0.28 2.51
N ALA A 42 5.88 -1.13 1.72
CA ALA A 42 6.24 -1.30 0.32
C ALA A 42 5.72 -0.14 -0.55
N GLY A 43 6.54 0.39 -1.46
CA GLY A 43 6.09 1.32 -2.49
C GLY A 43 5.77 2.75 -2.01
N ALA A 44 6.46 3.25 -0.98
CA ALA A 44 6.20 4.56 -0.36
C ALA A 44 6.70 5.80 -1.15
N ASN A 45 7.06 5.66 -2.42
CA ASN A 45 7.69 6.76 -3.17
C ASN A 45 6.72 7.86 -3.62
N GLN A 46 5.43 7.53 -3.77
CA GLN A 46 4.44 8.40 -4.39
C GLN A 46 3.01 7.99 -4.00
N GLY A 47 2.04 8.87 -4.27
CA GLY A 47 0.62 8.57 -4.11
C GLY A 47 0.25 8.21 -2.67
N ILE A 48 -0.58 7.17 -2.51
CA ILE A 48 -1.05 6.74 -1.19
C ILE A 48 0.10 6.26 -0.31
N GLY A 49 1.12 5.59 -0.87
CA GLY A 49 2.24 5.06 -0.09
C GLY A 49 3.06 6.16 0.59
N LEU A 50 3.31 7.26 -0.11
CA LEU A 50 4.01 8.41 0.46
C LEU A 50 3.22 9.07 1.60
N LYS A 51 1.91 9.26 1.41
CA LYS A 51 1.03 9.81 2.46
C LYS A 51 0.96 8.89 3.66
N THR A 52 0.85 7.59 3.44
CA THR A 52 0.87 6.56 4.50
C THR A 52 2.18 6.60 5.28
N PHE A 53 3.32 6.71 4.59
CA PHE A 53 4.63 6.83 5.25
C PHE A 53 4.69 8.01 6.21
N HIS A 54 4.30 9.21 5.74
CA HIS A 54 4.30 10.41 6.58
C HIS A 54 3.38 10.27 7.80
N VAL A 55 2.17 9.74 7.61
CA VAL A 55 1.20 9.62 8.70
C VAL A 55 1.59 8.54 9.71
N LEU A 56 2.25 7.46 9.28
CA LEU A 56 2.77 6.45 10.21
C LEU A 56 3.92 7.01 11.07
N TYR A 57 4.66 8.00 10.57
CA TYR A 57 5.68 8.67 11.38
C TYR A 57 5.08 9.37 12.61
N GLU A 58 3.89 9.97 12.50
CA GLU A 58 3.16 10.60 13.61
C GLU A 58 2.81 9.61 14.75
N THR A 59 2.74 8.31 14.43
CA THR A 59 2.48 7.25 15.42
C THR A 59 3.72 6.85 16.23
N ARG A 60 4.89 7.43 15.93
CA ARG A 60 6.22 7.10 16.46
C ARG A 60 6.69 5.65 16.21
N ALA A 61 6.14 4.98 15.21
CA ALA A 61 6.68 3.72 14.71
C ALA A 61 8.03 3.95 14.00
N ALA A 62 8.93 2.97 14.05
CA ALA A 62 10.08 2.92 13.17
C ALA A 62 9.64 2.45 11.78
N VAL A 63 9.57 3.36 10.81
CA VAL A 63 9.04 3.07 9.46
C VAL A 63 10.18 2.94 8.45
N PHE A 64 10.29 1.76 7.85
CA PHE A 64 11.20 1.47 6.74
C PHE A 64 10.39 1.44 5.45
N SER A 65 10.89 2.09 4.40
CA SER A 65 10.29 2.02 3.06
C SER A 65 11.24 1.38 2.07
N ASP A 66 10.76 0.43 1.27
CA ASP A 66 11.49 -0.02 0.11
C ASP A 66 11.29 0.95 -1.07
N VAL A 67 12.35 1.21 -1.83
CA VAL A 67 12.28 2.10 -2.98
C VAL A 67 13.03 1.49 -4.15
N ARG A 68 12.35 1.37 -5.30
CA ARG A 68 12.97 0.88 -6.54
C ARG A 68 14.08 1.80 -7.07
N SER A 69 14.07 3.07 -6.67
CA SER A 69 15.09 4.04 -7.06
C SER A 69 15.34 5.02 -5.92
N ARG A 70 16.57 4.99 -5.40
CA ARG A 70 17.04 5.95 -4.38
C ARG A 70 16.95 7.39 -4.88
N GLU A 71 17.15 7.64 -6.18
CA GLU A 71 17.05 8.99 -6.75
C GLU A 71 15.62 9.55 -6.76
N LYS A 72 14.62 8.71 -7.08
CA LYS A 72 13.21 9.13 -7.04
C LYS A 72 12.72 9.35 -5.62
N SER A 73 13.23 8.59 -4.66
CA SER A 73 12.97 8.77 -3.24
C SER A 73 13.49 10.13 -2.74
N LYS A 74 14.71 10.52 -3.13
CA LYS A 74 15.28 11.86 -2.84
C LYS A 74 14.55 13.03 -3.53
N LYS A 75 13.90 12.78 -4.67
CA LYS A 75 13.23 13.80 -5.51
C LYS A 75 11.71 13.88 -5.28
N SER A 76 11.15 13.22 -4.25
CA SER A 76 9.70 13.15 -4.02
C SER A 76 9.07 14.44 -3.49
N ASN A 77 9.28 15.54 -4.23
CA ASN A 77 8.58 16.82 -4.08
C ASN A 77 8.19 17.41 -5.46
N ARG A 78 8.18 16.60 -6.52
CA ARG A 78 7.65 17.00 -7.84
C ARG A 78 6.57 16.02 -8.26
N GLN A 79 5.33 16.50 -8.20
CA GLN A 79 4.12 15.81 -8.63
C GLN A 79 4.26 15.35 -10.09
N HIS A 80 4.64 14.09 -10.28
CA HIS A 80 4.69 13.49 -11.61
C HIS A 80 3.32 12.90 -11.92
N ASN A 81 2.47 13.71 -12.56
CA ASN A 81 1.33 13.25 -13.32
C ASN A 81 1.84 12.45 -14.53
N ARG A 82 2.18 11.17 -14.34
CA ARG A 82 2.34 10.26 -15.48
C ARG A 82 0.95 9.88 -15.96
N ARG A 83 0.44 10.66 -16.92
CA ARG A 83 -0.64 10.26 -17.84
C ARG A 83 -0.42 8.80 -18.23
N PHE A 84 -1.50 8.01 -18.21
CA PHE A 84 -1.56 6.66 -18.78
C PHE A 84 -0.92 6.71 -20.17
N GLN A 85 0.35 6.31 -20.28
CA GLN A 85 0.99 6.12 -21.57
C GLN A 85 0.41 4.82 -22.13
N GLY A 86 -0.09 4.92 -23.37
CA GLY A 86 -0.95 3.95 -24.03
C GLY A 86 -0.48 2.50 -23.94
N ILE A 87 -1.43 1.60 -24.24
CA ILE A 87 -1.36 0.14 -24.20
C ILE A 87 -0.22 -0.36 -25.13
N ARG A 88 1.03 -0.17 -24.72
CA ARG A 88 2.21 -0.71 -25.39
C ARG A 88 2.39 -2.13 -24.82
N ASN A 89 1.77 -3.08 -25.51
CA ASN A 89 1.64 -4.52 -25.22
C ASN A 89 0.88 -4.86 -23.93
N LEU A 90 -0.43 -5.10 -24.06
CA LEU A 90 -1.32 -5.58 -23.00
C LEU A 90 -0.74 -6.80 -22.25
N ARG A 91 -0.16 -7.76 -22.99
CA ARG A 91 0.54 -8.93 -22.42
C ARG A 91 1.68 -8.55 -21.48
N ASN A 92 2.54 -7.62 -21.88
CA ASN A 92 3.65 -7.16 -21.05
C ASN A 92 3.17 -6.33 -19.85
N ALA A 93 2.04 -5.62 -19.98
CA ALA A 93 1.42 -4.92 -18.88
C ALA A 93 0.84 -5.89 -17.84
N LEU A 94 0.16 -6.96 -18.28
CA LEU A 94 -0.39 -8.01 -17.42
C LEU A 94 0.71 -8.79 -16.69
N LYS A 95 1.75 -9.23 -17.41
CA LYS A 95 2.94 -9.87 -16.82
C LYS A 95 3.59 -9.02 -15.73
N ARG A 96 3.76 -7.71 -16.00
CA ARG A 96 4.29 -6.78 -15.01
C ARG A 96 3.33 -6.57 -13.83
N HIS A 97 2.02 -6.59 -14.08
CA HIS A 97 1.00 -6.44 -13.05
C HIS A 97 1.04 -7.59 -12.05
N ILE A 98 0.98 -8.85 -12.52
CA ILE A 98 1.04 -10.02 -11.64
C ILE A 98 2.42 -10.13 -10.95
N GLY A 99 3.49 -9.82 -11.67
CA GLY A 99 4.85 -9.82 -11.13
C GLY A 99 5.04 -8.81 -10.00
N THR A 100 4.58 -7.56 -10.18
CA THR A 100 4.79 -6.47 -9.21
C THR A 100 3.79 -6.53 -8.06
N ASN A 101 2.50 -6.70 -8.35
CA ASN A 101 1.44 -6.55 -7.35
C ASN A 101 1.17 -7.82 -6.56
N HIS A 102 1.60 -8.99 -7.05
CA HIS A 102 1.36 -10.27 -6.38
C HIS A 102 2.65 -11.02 -6.09
N LEU A 103 3.38 -11.48 -7.11
CA LEU A 103 4.53 -12.39 -6.92
C LEU A 103 5.67 -11.76 -6.11
N ALA A 104 6.01 -10.50 -6.38
CA ALA A 104 7.04 -9.79 -5.61
C ALA A 104 6.67 -9.66 -4.12
N HIS A 105 5.40 -9.36 -3.82
CA HIS A 105 4.93 -9.23 -2.43
C HIS A 105 4.84 -10.59 -1.74
N PHE A 106 4.41 -11.64 -2.44
CA PHE A 106 4.44 -13.00 -1.93
C PHE A 106 5.85 -13.43 -1.57
N PHE A 107 6.81 -13.21 -2.47
CA PHE A 107 8.21 -13.56 -2.21
C PHE A 107 8.79 -12.76 -1.03
N LEU A 108 8.53 -11.44 -0.98
CA LEU A 108 8.93 -10.59 0.13
C LEU A 108 8.34 -11.09 1.46
N PHE A 109 7.05 -11.45 1.48
CA PHE A 109 6.42 -12.02 2.66
C PHE A 109 7.09 -13.34 3.08
N GLN A 110 7.38 -14.24 2.14
CA GLN A 110 8.03 -15.52 2.46
C GLN A 110 9.41 -15.33 3.09
N LEU A 111 10.18 -14.34 2.65
CA LEU A 111 11.47 -13.99 3.26
C LEU A 111 11.33 -13.39 4.66
N LEU A 112 10.29 -12.59 4.90
CA LEU A 112 10.04 -11.94 6.20
C LEU A 112 9.30 -12.82 7.19
N LYS A 113 8.62 -13.88 6.73
CA LYS A 113 7.77 -14.75 7.54
C LYS A 113 8.48 -15.26 8.80
N PRO A 114 9.72 -15.77 8.77
CA PRO A 114 10.41 -16.21 9.98
C PRO A 114 10.59 -15.08 11.00
N THR A 115 11.01 -13.90 10.55
CA THR A 115 11.20 -12.72 11.40
C THR A 115 9.88 -12.22 12.00
N LEU A 116 8.80 -12.20 11.20
CA LEU A 116 7.48 -11.80 11.67
C LEU A 116 6.94 -12.75 12.75
N LEU A 117 7.17 -14.06 12.60
CA LEU A 117 6.78 -15.05 13.60
C LEU A 117 7.61 -14.92 14.86
N ALA A 118 8.94 -14.74 14.74
CA ALA A 118 9.83 -14.56 15.89
C ALA A 118 9.53 -13.28 16.68
N ALA A 119 9.07 -12.21 16.01
CA ALA A 119 8.73 -10.94 16.65
C ALA A 119 7.33 -10.91 17.29
N ALA A 120 6.48 -11.90 17.02
CA ALA A 120 5.12 -11.93 17.55
C ALA A 120 5.11 -12.40 19.00
N THR A 121 4.46 -11.63 19.88
CA THR A 121 4.19 -12.00 21.28
C THR A 121 2.67 -12.03 21.52
N PRO A 122 2.19 -12.64 22.63
CA PRO A 122 0.77 -12.62 22.99
C PRO A 122 0.19 -11.20 23.06
N ASP A 123 0.97 -10.24 23.55
CA ASP A 123 0.57 -8.83 23.67
C ASP A 123 0.81 -8.00 22.39
N SER A 124 1.58 -8.54 21.44
CA SER A 124 1.98 -7.83 20.23
C SER A 124 2.09 -8.78 19.04
N CYS A 125 0.98 -8.93 18.30
CA CYS A 125 0.98 -9.72 17.07
C CYS A 125 1.62 -8.96 15.91
N SER A 126 2.49 -9.63 15.15
CA SER A 126 2.90 -9.18 13.81
C SER A 126 1.72 -9.21 12.84
N ARG A 127 1.66 -8.25 11.92
CA ARG A 127 0.58 -8.15 10.91
C ARG A 127 1.15 -7.90 9.53
N VAL A 128 0.49 -8.47 8.53
CA VAL A 128 0.80 -8.25 7.10
C VAL A 128 -0.47 -7.69 6.46
N VAL A 129 -0.35 -6.53 5.83
CA VAL A 129 -1.46 -5.85 5.15
C VAL A 129 -1.14 -5.76 3.67
N SER A 130 -1.97 -6.39 2.84
CA SER A 130 -1.87 -6.31 1.37
C SER A 130 -2.98 -5.41 0.84
N VAL A 131 -2.61 -4.34 0.14
CA VAL A 131 -3.57 -3.40 -0.45
C VAL A 131 -3.99 -3.92 -1.82
N SER A 132 -5.29 -4.14 -1.99
CA SER A 132 -5.91 -4.54 -3.25
C SER A 132 -6.70 -3.37 -3.89
N SER A 133 -7.38 -3.65 -5.00
CA SER A 133 -8.23 -2.70 -5.71
C SER A 133 -9.60 -3.32 -5.98
N MET A 134 -10.64 -2.50 -6.14
CA MET A 134 -11.97 -2.95 -6.59
C MET A 134 -11.92 -3.73 -7.92
N ALA A 135 -10.88 -3.52 -8.73
CA ALA A 135 -10.64 -4.25 -9.97
C ALA A 135 -10.60 -5.78 -9.80
N HIS A 136 -10.31 -6.32 -8.60
CA HIS A 136 -10.36 -7.77 -8.36
C HIS A 136 -11.76 -8.38 -8.59
N ARG A 137 -12.83 -7.57 -8.54
CA ARG A 137 -14.21 -8.03 -8.76
C ARG A 137 -14.53 -8.27 -10.23
N ALA A 138 -13.69 -7.77 -11.14
CA ALA A 138 -13.96 -7.84 -12.58
C ALA A 138 -13.63 -9.21 -13.20
N SER A 139 -12.80 -10.03 -12.54
CA SER A 139 -12.45 -11.36 -13.03
C SER A 139 -11.85 -12.22 -11.92
N ASN A 140 -12.13 -13.52 -11.98
CA ASN A 140 -11.40 -14.53 -11.20
C ASN A 140 -10.00 -14.79 -11.78
N ILE A 141 -9.17 -15.51 -11.01
CA ILE A 141 -7.85 -15.97 -11.46
C ILE A 141 -8.01 -17.08 -12.51
N ARG A 142 -7.32 -16.95 -13.64
CA ARG A 142 -7.18 -18.00 -14.65
C ARG A 142 -5.89 -18.78 -14.39
N PHE A 143 -5.96 -19.83 -13.57
CA PHE A 143 -4.75 -20.59 -13.17
C PHE A 143 -4.01 -21.22 -14.35
N TYR A 144 -4.75 -21.64 -15.38
CA TYR A 144 -4.20 -22.25 -16.59
C TYR A 144 -3.60 -21.24 -17.57
N ASP A 145 -3.96 -19.96 -17.42
CA ASP A 145 -3.46 -18.89 -18.28
C ASP A 145 -3.42 -17.56 -17.52
N VAL A 146 -2.46 -17.47 -16.61
CA VAL A 146 -2.24 -16.28 -15.77
C VAL A 146 -1.78 -15.08 -16.62
N ASN A 147 -1.31 -15.32 -17.84
CA ASN A 147 -0.74 -14.32 -18.73
C ASN A 147 -1.68 -13.85 -19.84
N PHE A 148 -2.89 -14.43 -19.96
CA PHE A 148 -3.82 -14.17 -21.06
C PHE A 148 -3.15 -14.39 -22.42
N GLY A 149 -2.46 -15.52 -22.54
CA GLY A 149 -1.65 -15.92 -23.69
C GLY A 149 -2.45 -16.53 -24.83
N GLU A 150 -3.51 -17.29 -24.53
CA GLU A 150 -4.27 -18.12 -25.47
C GLU A 150 -5.77 -18.07 -25.20
#